data_AF-A0A2W2E8N6-F1
#
_entry.id   AF-A0A2W2E8N6-F1
#
_cell.length_a   1.000
_cell.length_b   1.000
_cell.length_c   1.000
_cell.angle_alpha   90.00
_cell.angle_beta   90.00
_cell.angle_gamma   90.00
#
_symmetry.space_group_name_H-M   'P 1'
#
loop_
_entity.id
_entity.type
_entity.pdbx_description
1 polymer ?
#
loop_
_entity_poly.entity_id
_entity_poly.type
_entity_poly.pdbx_seq_one_letter_code
_entity_poly.pdbx_strand_id
1 'polypeptide(L)'
;MNSMLRKSVLGIAGLAFAGGVFAGPIAHADAAPATAGKPVSAVQADKPDTSKLIPNGVQGAQSRIDLNGEQTANVKAIIAATKKTGMDERAAVVSIATALQESKLENLGHLGDRNDHDSQGLFQ
;
A
#
# COMPACT_ATOMS: atom_id res chain seq x y z
N MET A 1 -19.45 4.17 48.85
CA MET A 1 -20.52 4.81 48.05
C MET A 1 -19.99 5.04 46.64
N ASN A 2 -20.57 4.31 45.68
CA ASN A 2 -20.78 4.52 44.23
C ASN A 2 -19.62 5.13 43.39
N SER A 3 -19.30 4.68 42.17
CA SER A 3 -20.09 3.99 41.16
C SER A 3 -19.20 3.32 40.10
N MET A 4 -19.78 2.32 39.47
CA MET A 4 -19.33 1.51 38.34
C MET A 4 -18.87 2.31 37.10
N LEU A 5 -17.78 1.87 36.45
CA LEU A 5 -17.61 2.05 34.99
C LEU A 5 -17.49 0.68 34.33
N ARG A 6 -18.57 0.32 33.63
CA ARG A 6 -18.73 -0.90 32.86
C ARG A 6 -17.97 -0.78 31.54
N LYS A 7 -17.37 -1.90 31.12
CA LYS A 7 -16.84 -2.14 29.78
C LYS A 7 -17.88 -1.73 28.72
N SER A 8 -17.46 -1.00 27.68
CA SER A 8 -18.24 -0.86 26.44
C SER A 8 -17.27 -0.86 25.26
N VAL A 9 -17.22 -2.02 24.61
CA VAL A 9 -16.73 -2.20 23.25
C VAL A 9 -17.92 -1.91 22.35
N LEU A 10 -17.77 -0.92 21.47
CA LEU A 10 -18.71 -0.60 20.39
C LEU A 10 -17.79 -0.15 19.24
N GLY A 11 -17.68 -0.81 18.09
CA GLY A 11 -18.67 -1.55 17.32
C GLY A 11 -18.56 -0.96 15.92
N ILE A 12 -17.78 -1.61 15.06
CA ILE A 12 -17.44 -1.16 13.70
C ILE A 12 -18.72 -1.04 12.86
N ALA A 13 -19.01 0.16 12.36
CA ALA A 13 -19.95 0.37 11.26
C ALA A 13 -19.17 0.90 10.06
N GLY A 14 -18.66 -0.02 9.25
CA GLY A 14 -18.06 0.28 7.95
C GLY A 14 -19.16 0.68 6.97
N LEU A 15 -19.09 1.94 6.52
CA LEU A 15 -19.89 2.55 5.48
C LEU A 15 -19.66 1.81 4.14
N ALA A 16 -20.67 1.08 3.65
CA ALA A 16 -20.63 0.46 2.33
C ALA A 16 -21.08 1.47 1.27
N PHE A 17 -20.15 1.94 0.44
CA PHE A 17 -20.44 2.70 -0.77
C PHE A 17 -20.87 1.71 -1.87
N ALA A 18 -22.14 1.75 -2.27
CA ALA A 18 -22.67 1.02 -3.41
C ALA A 18 -22.91 1.99 -4.56
N GLY A 19 -22.32 1.72 -5.73
CA GLY A 19 -22.70 2.38 -6.99
C GLY A 19 -21.57 2.51 -8.01
N GLY A 20 -21.83 2.01 -9.23
CA GLY A 20 -20.99 2.31 -10.41
C GLY A 20 -20.97 1.21 -11.46
N VAL A 21 -22.07 1.07 -12.21
CA VAL A 21 -22.26 0.14 -13.34
C VAL A 21 -21.51 0.64 -14.58
N PHE A 22 -20.72 -0.22 -15.24
CA PHE A 22 -20.32 -0.03 -16.64
C PHE A 22 -21.11 -1.02 -17.51
N ALA A 23 -21.94 -0.48 -18.41
CA ALA A 23 -22.85 -1.21 -19.28
C ALA A 23 -22.13 -1.81 -20.51
N GLY A 24 -22.38 -3.09 -20.77
CA GLY A 24 -22.00 -3.84 -21.97
C GLY A 24 -23.06 -4.92 -22.26
N PRO A 25 -23.15 -5.45 -23.50
CA PRO A 25 -24.39 -6.00 -24.05
C PRO A 25 -24.87 -7.27 -23.36
N ILE A 26 -26.19 -7.34 -23.17
CA ILE A 26 -26.92 -8.41 -22.49
C ILE A 26 -26.76 -9.73 -23.24
N ALA A 27 -25.98 -10.65 -22.67
CA ALA A 27 -26.13 -12.07 -22.90
C ALA A 27 -26.84 -12.64 -21.66
N HIS A 28 -28.10 -13.06 -21.83
CA HIS A 28 -28.82 -13.84 -20.83
C HIS A 28 -28.16 -15.21 -20.72
N ALA A 29 -27.25 -15.34 -19.74
CA ALA A 29 -26.75 -16.61 -19.26
C ALA A 29 -27.18 -16.73 -17.80
N ASP A 30 -27.84 -17.84 -17.46
CA ASP A 30 -28.26 -18.20 -16.12
C ASP A 30 -27.16 -17.90 -15.10
N ALA A 31 -27.49 -17.04 -14.14
CA ALA A 31 -26.60 -16.63 -13.07
C ALA A 31 -26.41 -17.81 -12.10
N ALA A 32 -25.37 -18.62 -12.35
CA ALA A 32 -24.76 -19.42 -11.29
C ALA A 32 -24.28 -18.44 -10.20
N PRO A 33 -24.59 -18.66 -8.91
CA PRO A 33 -24.11 -17.79 -7.86
C PRO A 33 -22.59 -17.89 -7.82
N ALA A 34 -21.91 -16.78 -8.13
CA ALA A 34 -20.49 -16.65 -7.87
C ALA A 34 -20.29 -16.95 -6.38
N THR A 35 -19.58 -18.03 -6.10
CA THR A 35 -19.13 -18.36 -4.75
C THR A 35 -18.34 -17.16 -4.28
N ALA A 36 -18.92 -16.38 -3.37
CA ALA A 36 -18.24 -15.29 -2.70
C ALA A 36 -16.93 -15.85 -2.16
N GLY A 37 -15.81 -15.40 -2.75
CA GLY A 37 -14.48 -15.77 -2.29
C GLY A 37 -14.44 -15.50 -0.79
N LYS A 38 -14.09 -16.53 -0.01
CA LYS A 38 -14.00 -16.43 1.45
C LYS A 38 -13.22 -15.15 1.78
N PRO A 39 -13.71 -14.28 2.67
CA PRO A 39 -12.92 -13.16 3.12
C PRO A 39 -11.61 -13.73 3.67
N VAL A 40 -10.48 -13.35 3.06
CA VAL A 40 -9.16 -13.60 3.64
C VAL A 40 -9.13 -12.83 4.94
N SER A 41 -9.35 -13.54 6.05
CA SER A 41 -9.10 -12.99 7.38
C SER A 41 -7.65 -12.54 7.40
N ALA A 42 -7.42 -11.25 7.62
CA ALA A 42 -6.10 -10.77 7.98
C ALA A 42 -5.66 -11.57 9.20
N VAL A 43 -4.58 -12.34 9.05
CA VAL A 43 -3.97 -13.02 10.19
C VAL A 43 -3.37 -11.91 11.05
N GLN A 44 -4.03 -11.63 12.16
CA GLN A 44 -3.48 -10.75 13.17
C GLN A 44 -2.32 -11.51 13.81
N ALA A 45 -1.10 -11.26 13.32
CA ALA A 45 0.10 -11.79 13.93
C ALA A 45 0.21 -11.23 15.35
N ASP A 46 0.60 -12.09 16.30
CA ASP A 46 0.89 -11.66 17.65
C ASP A 46 1.96 -10.57 17.63
N LYS A 47 1.82 -9.58 18.52
CA LYS A 47 2.81 -8.52 18.67
C LYS A 47 4.16 -9.18 19.00
N PRO A 48 5.21 -8.98 18.19
CA PRO A 48 6.50 -9.57 18.47
C PRO A 48 7.08 -9.05 19.78
N ASP A 49 7.71 -9.95 20.55
CA ASP A 49 8.35 -9.64 21.83
C ASP A 49 9.47 -8.62 21.64
N THR A 50 9.30 -7.43 22.18
CA THR A 50 10.26 -6.32 22.07
C THR A 50 11.62 -6.68 22.66
N SER A 51 11.67 -7.60 23.62
CA SER A 51 12.91 -8.09 24.23
C SER A 51 13.75 -8.91 23.24
N LYS A 52 13.09 -9.58 22.28
CA LYS A 52 13.75 -10.28 21.17
C LYS A 52 14.15 -9.33 20.03
N LEU A 53 13.36 -8.29 19.81
CA LEU A 53 13.62 -7.30 18.75
C LEU A 53 14.72 -6.30 19.12
N ILE A 54 14.91 -6.03 20.41
CA ILE A 54 15.84 -5.00 20.92
C ILE A 54 16.79 -5.62 21.96
N PRO A 55 17.61 -6.62 21.60
CA PRO A 55 18.44 -7.34 22.57
C PRO A 55 19.50 -6.47 23.27
N ASN A 56 19.89 -5.36 22.65
CA ASN A 56 20.95 -4.47 23.14
C ASN A 56 20.45 -3.08 23.58
N GLY A 57 19.13 -2.87 23.68
CA GLY A 57 18.53 -1.65 24.24
C GLY A 57 18.68 -0.33 23.46
N VAL A 58 19.55 -0.26 22.44
CA VAL A 58 19.71 0.94 21.61
C VAL A 58 18.65 0.99 20.51
N GLN A 59 17.68 1.90 20.67
CA GLN A 59 16.60 2.11 19.71
C GLN A 59 16.69 3.53 19.12
N GLY A 60 16.86 3.62 17.81
CA GLY A 60 16.76 4.89 17.08
C GLY A 60 15.31 5.33 16.93
N ALA A 61 15.08 6.63 16.73
CA ALA A 61 13.77 7.12 16.35
C ALA A 61 13.37 6.53 14.99
N GLN A 62 12.18 5.95 14.91
CA GLN A 62 11.64 5.49 13.62
C GLN A 62 11.22 6.72 12.80
N SER A 63 11.85 6.90 11.65
CA SER A 63 11.46 7.95 10.70
C SER A 63 10.27 7.49 9.87
N ARG A 64 9.36 8.42 9.58
CA ARG A 64 8.23 8.21 8.68
C ARG A 64 8.28 9.24 7.58
N ILE A 65 7.88 8.81 6.38
CA ILE A 65 7.75 9.69 5.22
C ILE A 65 6.27 9.77 4.91
N ASP A 66 5.73 10.98 4.94
CA ASP A 66 4.38 11.25 4.46
C ASP A 66 4.45 11.42 2.95
N LEU A 67 3.73 10.56 2.22
CA LEU A 67 3.69 10.60 0.76
C LEU A 67 2.56 11.51 0.29
N ASN A 68 2.85 12.36 -0.68
CA ASN A 68 1.83 13.15 -1.36
C ASN A 68 1.11 12.29 -2.43
N GLY A 69 0.15 12.91 -3.12
CA GLY A 69 -0.66 12.23 -4.14
C GLY A 69 0.14 11.74 -5.34
N GLU A 70 1.13 12.49 -5.80
CA GLU A 70 2.00 12.13 -6.92
C GLU A 70 2.90 10.93 -6.55
N GLN A 71 3.58 11.00 -5.41
CA GLN A 71 4.44 9.92 -4.92
C GLN A 71 3.62 8.63 -4.73
N THR A 72 2.39 8.74 -4.22
CA THR A 72 1.47 7.60 -4.11
C THR A 72 1.08 7.04 -5.48
N ALA A 73 0.85 7.89 -6.48
CA ALA A 73 0.56 7.46 -7.84
C ALA A 73 1.76 6.75 -8.48
N ASN A 74 2.97 7.26 -8.28
CA ASN A 74 4.21 6.65 -8.78
C ASN A 74 4.45 5.27 -8.15
N VAL A 75 4.24 5.12 -6.83
CA VAL A 75 4.29 3.81 -6.16
C VAL A 75 3.29 2.83 -6.78
N LYS A 76 2.06 3.26 -7.05
CA LYS A 76 1.06 2.41 -7.71
C LYS A 76 1.48 2.02 -9.13
N ALA A 77 2.11 2.94 -9.87
CA ALA A 77 2.62 2.68 -11.21
C ALA A 77 3.74 1.63 -11.18
N ILE A 78 4.68 1.71 -10.23
CA ILE A 78 5.74 0.71 -10.04
C ILE A 78 5.12 -0.67 -9.75
N ILE A 79 4.18 -0.76 -8.81
CA ILE A 79 3.49 -2.02 -8.46
C ILE A 79 2.73 -2.59 -9.68
N ALA A 80 2.07 -1.73 -10.45
CA ALA A 80 1.36 -2.16 -11.64
C ALA A 80 2.32 -2.70 -12.71
N ALA A 81 3.48 -2.06 -12.89
CA ALA A 81 4.51 -2.48 -13.83
C ALA A 81 5.11 -3.83 -13.45
N THR A 82 5.49 -4.05 -12.18
CA THR A 82 6.05 -5.33 -11.73
C THR A 82 5.05 -6.48 -11.84
N LYS A 83 3.77 -6.22 -11.53
CA LYS A 83 2.70 -7.20 -11.74
C LYS A 83 2.50 -7.54 -13.22
N LYS A 84 2.53 -6.52 -14.09
CA LYS A 84 2.39 -6.69 -15.54
C LYS A 84 3.54 -7.54 -16.13
N THR A 85 4.73 -7.47 -15.56
CA THR A 85 5.90 -8.25 -15.98
C THR A 85 5.99 -9.62 -15.31
N GLY A 86 5.03 -9.98 -14.45
CA GLY A 86 5.01 -11.28 -13.75
C GLY A 86 6.09 -11.42 -12.67
N MET A 87 6.62 -10.29 -12.18
CA MET A 87 7.59 -10.29 -11.09
C MET A 87 6.90 -10.53 -9.74
N ASP A 88 7.67 -11.00 -8.77
CA ASP A 88 7.17 -11.21 -7.41
C ASP A 88 6.93 -9.88 -6.67
N GLU A 89 6.27 -9.96 -5.50
CA GLU A 89 6.00 -8.77 -4.67
C GLU A 89 7.30 -8.10 -4.19
N ARG A 90 8.36 -8.89 -3.99
CA ARG A 90 9.66 -8.38 -3.54
C ARG A 90 10.29 -7.46 -4.57
N ALA A 91 10.12 -7.74 -5.86
CA ALA A 91 10.56 -6.84 -6.93
C ALA A 91 9.90 -5.46 -6.83
N ALA A 92 8.62 -5.39 -6.50
CA ALA A 92 7.93 -4.12 -6.29
C ALA A 92 8.52 -3.37 -5.09
N VAL A 93 8.76 -4.07 -3.97
CA VAL A 93 9.36 -3.48 -2.76
C VAL A 93 10.75 -2.93 -3.05
N VAL A 94 11.61 -3.70 -3.72
CA VAL A 94 12.97 -3.25 -4.09
C VAL A 94 12.89 -2.04 -5.01
N SER A 95 12.04 -2.08 -6.04
CA SER A 95 11.88 -0.98 -6.99
C SER A 95 11.40 0.31 -6.31
N ILE A 96 10.44 0.21 -5.38
CA ILE A 96 9.97 1.36 -4.60
C ILE A 96 11.08 1.90 -3.71
N ALA A 97 11.84 1.03 -3.04
CA ALA A 97 12.94 1.44 -2.17
C ALA A 97 14.05 2.16 -2.96
N THR A 98 14.40 1.65 -4.14
CA THR A 98 15.34 2.32 -5.06
C THR A 98 14.80 3.67 -5.49
N ALA A 99 13.57 3.76 -6.01
CA ALA A 99 13.00 5.03 -6.45
C ALA A 99 12.85 6.06 -5.31
N LEU A 100 12.62 5.59 -4.08
CA LEU A 100 12.61 6.46 -2.90
C LEU A 100 14.00 7.03 -2.59
N GLN A 101 15.06 6.24 -2.77
CA GLN A 101 16.43 6.68 -2.52
C GLN A 101 16.96 7.61 -3.61
N GLU A 102 16.62 7.34 -4.87
CA GLU A 102 17.15 8.08 -6.01
C GLU A 102 16.36 9.36 -6.31
N SER A 103 15.03 9.31 -6.25
CA SER A 103 14.19 10.46 -6.64
C SER A 103 13.15 10.87 -5.60
N LYS A 104 13.14 10.26 -4.40
CA LYS A 104 12.07 10.42 -3.40
C LYS A 104 10.68 10.12 -3.97
N LEU A 105 10.60 9.21 -4.94
CA LEU A 105 9.39 8.87 -5.69
C LEU A 105 8.81 10.03 -6.54
N GLU A 106 9.61 11.05 -6.83
CA GLU A 106 9.24 12.14 -7.74
C GLU A 106 9.69 11.80 -9.15
N ASN A 107 8.85 12.07 -10.15
CA ASN A 107 9.17 11.78 -11.54
C ASN A 107 9.92 12.97 -12.16
N LEU A 108 11.25 12.96 -12.03
CA LEU A 108 12.09 14.08 -12.43
C LEU A 108 12.15 14.21 -13.96
N GLY A 109 11.73 15.38 -14.46
CA GLY A 109 11.75 15.69 -15.89
C GLY A 109 13.12 16.19 -16.38
N HIS A 110 13.22 16.43 -17.69
CA HIS A 110 14.42 17.01 -18.30
C HIS A 110 14.61 18.46 -17.85
N LEU A 111 15.70 18.76 -17.14
CA LEU A 111 16.06 20.12 -16.70
C LEU A 111 16.60 21.03 -17.84
N GLY A 112 16.17 20.77 -19.08
CA GLY A 112 16.67 21.42 -20.30
C GLY A 112 18.15 21.11 -20.59
N ASP A 113 18.82 21.93 -21.40
CA ASP A 113 20.22 21.76 -21.84
C ASP A 113 21.25 21.72 -20.68
N ARG A 114 20.82 22.02 -19.45
CA ARG A 114 21.62 21.95 -18.22
C ARG A 114 21.40 20.67 -17.43
N ASN A 115 20.63 19.72 -17.96
CA ASN A 115 20.44 18.44 -17.32
C ASN A 115 21.73 17.61 -17.42
N ASP A 116 22.51 17.62 -16.35
CA ASP A 116 23.74 16.85 -16.18
C ASP A 116 23.50 15.48 -15.53
N HIS A 117 22.23 15.15 -15.24
CA HIS A 117 21.84 13.82 -14.80
C HIS A 117 22.02 12.79 -15.92
N ASP A 118 22.53 11.62 -15.57
CA ASP A 118 22.70 10.46 -16.46
C ASP A 118 21.37 9.75 -16.77
N SER A 119 20.33 9.97 -15.96
CA SER A 119 18.98 9.40 -16.09
C SER A 119 17.87 10.45 -15.98
N GLN A 120 16.65 10.06 -16.37
CA GLN A 120 15.41 10.82 -16.12
C GLN A 120 14.36 9.92 -15.44
N GLY A 121 13.53 10.54 -14.60
CA GLY A 121 12.39 9.91 -13.96
C GLY A 121 12.65 9.38 -12.56
N LEU A 122 12.13 8.17 -12.27
CA LEU A 122 12.02 7.63 -10.91
C LEU A 122 13.28 6.91 -10.39
N PHE A 123 14.23 6.59 -11.26
CA PHE A 123 15.37 5.71 -10.95
C PHE A 123 16.68 6.38 -11.33
N GLN A 124 16.85 7.63 -10.89
CA GLN A 124 18.04 8.43 -11.17
C GLN A 124 19.32 7.67 -10.83
#